data_AF-A0A914FTD8-F1
#
_entry.id   AF-A0A914FTD8-F1
#
_cell.length_a   1.000
_cell.length_b   1.000
_cell.length_c   1.000
_cell.angle_alpha   90.00
_cell.angle_beta   90.00
_cell.angle_gamma   90.00
#
_symmetry.space_group_name_H-M   'P 1'
#
loop_
_entity.id
_entity.type
_entity.pdbx_description
1 polymer ?
#
loop_
_entity_poly.entity_id
_entity_poly.type
_entity_poly.pdbx_seq_one_letter_code
_entity_poly.pdbx_strand_id
1 'polypeptide(L)'
;MANIIGPYMLQEIKRLADGTDEDCLEVCETLLGPIFSNGKCADPSVIDDLLPIFINFLKAKNVEIQKEGIFFTTAVTTTSKGELNEEYFTLKVIEAGAIEALLNLLFSKDHIVLRKTFVCLNNIGVTYSNIIIQKCKDFGTVRLGKRCNELCNSRKVWIKHASRAFLNKYIIIVHRENDDE
;
A
#
# COMPACT_ATOMS: atom_id res chain seq x y z
N MET A 1 21.45 3.72 -18.30
CA MET A 1 20.99 2.57 -17.49
C MET A 1 20.26 1.64 -18.44
N ALA A 2 20.59 0.36 -18.43
CA ALA A 2 19.83 -0.61 -19.23
C ALA A 2 18.44 -0.74 -18.59
N ASN A 3 17.39 -0.54 -19.38
CA ASN A 3 16.02 -0.70 -18.91
C ASN A 3 15.82 -2.16 -18.50
N ILE A 4 15.50 -2.41 -17.23
CA ILE A 4 15.36 -3.77 -16.70
C ILE A 4 14.18 -4.49 -17.38
N ILE A 5 13.19 -3.72 -17.84
CA ILE A 5 11.97 -4.23 -18.47
C ILE A 5 11.80 -3.58 -19.84
N GLY A 6 12.09 -4.35 -20.88
CA GLY A 6 11.81 -3.92 -22.26
C GLY A 6 10.31 -3.81 -22.55
N PRO A 7 9.91 -3.08 -23.60
CA PRO A 7 8.51 -2.83 -23.95
C PRO A 7 7.71 -4.12 -24.22
N TYR A 8 8.34 -5.15 -24.79
CA TYR A 8 7.72 -6.46 -25.00
C TYR A 8 7.36 -7.15 -23.67
N MET A 9 8.30 -7.12 -22.71
CA MET A 9 8.10 -7.70 -21.38
C MET A 9 6.95 -6.99 -20.66
N LEU A 10 6.88 -5.67 -20.74
CA LEU A 10 5.80 -4.89 -20.13
C LEU A 10 4.42 -5.22 -20.71
N GLN A 11 4.32 -5.45 -22.02
CA GLN A 11 3.07 -5.87 -22.64
C GLN A 11 2.63 -7.26 -22.14
N GLU A 12 3.56 -8.19 -22.03
CA GLU A 12 3.27 -9.53 -21.54
C GLU A 12 2.85 -9.52 -20.07
N ILE A 13 3.51 -8.70 -19.25
CA ILE A 13 3.11 -8.46 -17.85
C ILE A 13 1.67 -7.96 -17.76
N LYS A 14 1.30 -6.97 -18.59
CA LYS A 14 -0.07 -6.44 -18.62
C LYS A 14 -1.06 -7.53 -18.99
N ARG A 15 -0.72 -8.39 -19.96
CA ARG A 15 -1.55 -9.54 -20.37
C ARG A 15 -1.73 -10.56 -19.26
N LEU A 16 -0.64 -10.93 -18.57
CA LEU A 16 -0.67 -11.92 -17.47
C LEU A 16 -1.38 -11.38 -16.23
N ALA A 17 -1.26 -10.09 -15.93
CA ALA A 17 -1.94 -9.46 -14.79
C ALA A 17 -3.47 -9.45 -14.92
N ASP A 18 -4.00 -9.57 -16.14
CA ASP A 18 -5.43 -9.73 -16.43
C ASP A 18 -5.85 -11.22 -16.51
N GLY A 19 -4.93 -12.14 -16.23
CA GLY A 19 -5.11 -13.59 -16.35
C GLY A 19 -5.60 -14.28 -15.07
N THR A 20 -5.11 -15.49 -14.86
CA THR A 20 -5.38 -16.31 -13.66
C THR A 20 -4.61 -15.81 -12.44
N ASP A 21 -4.95 -16.34 -11.26
CA ASP A 21 -4.17 -16.06 -10.05
C ASP A 21 -2.72 -16.54 -10.20
N GLU A 22 -2.51 -17.69 -10.87
CA GLU A 22 -1.18 -18.20 -11.23
C GLU A 22 -0.43 -17.23 -12.16
N ASP A 23 -1.08 -16.70 -13.20
CA ASP A 23 -0.48 -15.72 -14.11
C ASP A 23 -0.08 -14.43 -13.35
N CYS A 24 -0.92 -13.98 -12.40
CA CYS A 24 -0.63 -12.82 -11.57
C CYS A 24 0.58 -13.03 -10.65
N LEU A 25 0.75 -14.25 -10.12
CA LEU A 25 1.91 -14.60 -9.30
C LEU A 25 3.18 -14.72 -10.15
N GLU A 26 3.08 -15.24 -11.38
CA GLU A 26 4.19 -15.26 -12.34
C GLU A 26 4.69 -13.83 -12.66
N VAL A 27 3.76 -12.87 -12.82
CA VAL A 27 4.11 -11.45 -12.95
C VAL A 27 4.95 -10.98 -11.76
N CYS A 28 4.57 -11.37 -10.54
CA CYS A 28 5.27 -10.94 -9.32
C CYS A 28 6.69 -11.53 -9.23
N GLU A 29 6.84 -12.82 -9.54
CA GLU A 29 8.14 -13.51 -9.57
C GLU A 29 9.09 -12.91 -10.61
N THR A 30 8.54 -12.59 -11.79
CA THR A 30 9.29 -11.98 -12.89
C THR A 30 9.72 -10.55 -12.58
N LEU A 31 8.94 -9.80 -11.79
CA LEU A 31 9.11 -8.36 -11.63
C LEU A 31 9.74 -7.93 -10.31
N LEU A 32 9.23 -8.42 -9.17
CA LEU A 32 9.53 -7.80 -7.89
C LEU A 32 10.99 -8.00 -7.47
N GLY A 33 11.58 -9.16 -7.78
CA GLY A 33 13.00 -9.42 -7.52
C GLY A 33 13.93 -8.50 -8.34
N PRO A 34 13.79 -8.45 -9.68
CA PRO A 34 14.62 -7.59 -10.51
C PRO A 34 14.41 -6.09 -10.29
N ILE A 35 13.17 -5.64 -10.06
CA ILE A 35 12.88 -4.22 -9.83
C ILE A 35 13.28 -3.82 -8.42
N PHE A 36 13.09 -4.65 -7.40
CA PHE A 36 13.38 -4.30 -6.02
C PHE A 36 14.49 -5.18 -5.43
N SER A 37 15.71 -4.65 -5.40
CA SER A 37 16.85 -5.31 -4.76
C SER A 37 17.18 -4.62 -3.43
N ASN A 38 17.33 -5.40 -2.36
CA ASN A 38 17.57 -4.88 -1.00
C ASN A 38 16.56 -3.80 -0.56
N GLY A 39 15.32 -3.92 -1.03
CA GLY A 39 14.27 -2.95 -0.75
C GLY A 39 14.45 -1.60 -1.45
N LYS A 40 15.25 -1.53 -2.52
CA LYS A 40 15.46 -0.37 -3.41
C LYS A 40 15.00 -0.64 -4.83
N CYS A 41 14.33 0.35 -5.45
CA CYS A 41 13.94 0.26 -6.84
C CYS A 41 15.19 0.41 -7.73
N ALA A 42 15.54 -0.65 -8.44
CA ALA A 42 16.69 -0.70 -9.34
C ALA A 42 16.44 0.09 -10.64
N ASP A 43 15.19 0.25 -11.05
CA ASP A 43 14.80 1.05 -12.20
C ASP A 43 13.49 1.82 -11.91
N PRO A 44 13.57 3.06 -11.42
CA PRO A 44 12.38 3.85 -11.11
C PRO A 44 11.54 4.22 -12.34
N SER A 45 12.08 4.09 -13.56
CA SER A 45 11.38 4.49 -14.79
C SER A 45 10.20 3.57 -15.14
N VAL A 46 10.19 2.34 -14.61
CA VAL A 46 9.11 1.36 -14.84
C VAL A 46 7.99 1.46 -13.80
N ILE A 47 8.16 2.23 -12.72
CA ILE A 47 7.19 2.28 -11.62
C ILE A 47 5.82 2.77 -12.11
N ASP A 48 5.78 3.82 -12.91
CA ASP A 48 4.52 4.41 -13.40
C ASP A 48 3.69 3.40 -14.20
N ASP A 49 4.33 2.57 -14.99
CA ASP A 49 3.69 1.53 -15.80
C ASP A 49 3.16 0.36 -14.97
N LEU A 50 3.86 0.03 -13.88
CA LEU A 50 3.53 -1.12 -13.03
C LEU A 50 2.56 -0.76 -11.91
N LEU A 51 2.54 0.50 -11.49
CA LEU A 51 1.73 0.96 -10.38
C LEU A 51 0.24 0.60 -10.54
N PRO A 52 -0.43 0.83 -11.68
CA PRO A 52 -1.84 0.44 -11.84
C PRO A 52 -2.10 -1.06 -11.63
N ILE A 53 -1.16 -1.91 -12.07
CA ILE A 53 -1.24 -3.37 -11.92
C ILE A 53 -1.21 -3.74 -10.44
N PHE A 54 -0.20 -3.27 -9.71
CA PHE A 54 -0.04 -3.61 -8.30
C PHE A 54 -1.08 -2.94 -7.40
N ILE A 55 -1.65 -1.78 -7.78
CA ILE A 55 -2.82 -1.23 -7.08
C ILE A 55 -4.06 -2.11 -7.28
N ASN A 56 -4.24 -2.72 -8.45
CA ASN A 56 -5.31 -3.69 -8.66
C ASN A 56 -5.09 -4.96 -7.84
N PHE A 57 -3.84 -5.40 -7.66
CA PHE A 57 -3.52 -6.55 -6.81
C PHE A 57 -3.92 -6.33 -5.34
N LEU A 58 -3.87 -5.10 -4.82
CA LEU A 58 -4.40 -4.78 -3.48
C LEU A 58 -5.89 -5.13 -3.32
N LYS A 59 -6.64 -5.13 -4.42
CA LYS A 59 -8.09 -5.38 -4.46
C LYS A 59 -8.41 -6.83 -4.82
N ALA A 60 -7.40 -7.66 -5.10
CA ALA A 60 -7.59 -9.06 -5.46
C ALA A 60 -8.28 -9.83 -4.33
N LYS A 61 -8.99 -10.91 -4.68
CA LYS A 61 -9.58 -11.82 -3.68
C LYS A 61 -8.52 -12.75 -3.07
N ASN A 62 -7.50 -13.09 -3.85
CA ASN A 62 -6.40 -13.94 -3.43
C ASN A 62 -5.45 -13.16 -2.51
N VAL A 63 -5.19 -13.73 -1.33
CA VAL A 63 -4.36 -13.11 -0.30
C VAL A 63 -2.88 -13.05 -0.70
N GLU A 64 -2.38 -14.01 -1.49
CA GLU A 64 -1.00 -13.97 -1.97
C GLU A 64 -0.80 -12.83 -2.97
N ILE A 65 -1.73 -12.65 -3.91
CA ILE A 65 -1.72 -11.50 -4.83
C ILE A 65 -1.81 -10.18 -4.06
N GLN A 66 -2.67 -10.09 -3.05
CA GLN A 66 -2.73 -8.91 -2.18
C GLN A 66 -1.38 -8.63 -1.51
N LYS A 67 -0.67 -9.67 -1.01
CA LYS A 67 0.64 -9.50 -0.38
C LYS A 67 1.69 -8.94 -1.34
N GLU A 68 1.64 -9.31 -2.61
CA GLU A 68 2.52 -8.79 -3.65
C GLU A 68 2.19 -7.34 -4.01
N GLY A 69 0.90 -7.02 -4.16
CA GLY A 69 0.43 -5.63 -4.29
C GLY A 69 0.93 -4.74 -3.15
N ILE A 70 0.79 -5.19 -1.90
CA ILE A 70 1.23 -4.41 -0.74
C ILE A 70 2.76 -4.35 -0.68
N PHE A 71 3.45 -5.42 -1.05
CA PHE A 71 4.91 -5.40 -1.11
C PHE A 71 5.40 -4.33 -2.07
N PHE A 72 4.88 -4.31 -3.30
CA PHE A 72 5.22 -3.30 -4.30
C PHE A 72 4.96 -1.88 -3.79
N THR A 73 3.76 -1.58 -3.29
CA THR A 73 3.43 -0.23 -2.81
C THR A 73 4.25 0.17 -1.59
N THR A 74 4.54 -0.77 -0.70
CA THR A 74 5.42 -0.51 0.46
C THR A 74 6.84 -0.24 0.00
N ALA A 75 7.35 -0.99 -0.97
CA ALA A 75 8.68 -0.80 -1.52
C ALA A 75 8.77 0.60 -2.14
N VAL A 76 7.89 0.94 -3.09
CA VAL A 76 7.86 2.27 -3.74
C VAL A 76 7.80 3.42 -2.73
N THR A 77 6.96 3.31 -1.69
CA THR A 77 6.84 4.35 -0.65
C THR A 77 7.99 4.36 0.37
N THR A 78 8.79 3.30 0.45
CA THR A 78 9.98 3.22 1.32
C THR A 78 11.23 3.69 0.60
N THR A 79 11.40 3.29 -0.65
CA THR A 79 12.57 3.62 -1.49
C THR A 79 12.71 5.09 -1.73
N SER A 80 11.58 5.77 -1.82
CA SER A 80 11.48 7.21 -1.88
C SER A 80 12.23 7.92 -0.76
N LYS A 81 12.37 7.35 0.46
CA LYS A 81 12.92 8.06 1.61
C LYS A 81 14.38 8.46 1.42
N GLY A 82 14.63 9.77 1.32
CA GLY A 82 15.96 10.35 1.15
C GLY A 82 16.49 10.37 -0.30
N GLU A 83 15.66 10.05 -1.29
CA GLU A 83 15.99 10.19 -2.71
C GLU A 83 15.42 11.50 -3.29
N LEU A 84 16.03 12.01 -4.38
CA LEU A 84 15.62 13.27 -5.03
C LEU A 84 14.14 13.29 -5.50
N ASN A 85 13.48 12.13 -5.53
CA ASN A 85 12.11 11.93 -6.00
C ASN A 85 11.19 11.32 -4.92
N GLU A 86 11.51 11.50 -3.63
CA GLU A 86 10.76 10.93 -2.50
C GLU A 86 9.24 11.14 -2.62
N GLU A 87 8.88 12.41 -2.80
CA GLU A 87 7.51 12.88 -2.87
C GLU A 87 6.81 12.40 -4.14
N TYR A 88 7.54 12.34 -5.26
CA TYR A 88 6.98 11.99 -6.57
C TYR A 88 6.32 10.60 -6.56
N PHE A 89 7.04 9.56 -6.19
CA PHE A 89 6.50 8.20 -6.24
C PHE A 89 5.44 7.95 -5.16
N THR A 90 5.60 8.57 -3.99
CA THR A 90 4.58 8.48 -2.94
C THR A 90 3.28 9.14 -3.42
N LEU A 91 3.36 10.31 -4.06
CA LEU A 91 2.21 10.97 -4.65
C LEU A 91 1.57 10.12 -5.76
N LYS A 92 2.37 9.47 -6.62
CA LYS A 92 1.85 8.54 -7.63
C LYS A 92 1.03 7.41 -7.02
N VAL A 93 1.54 6.78 -5.95
CA VAL A 93 0.82 5.73 -5.21
C VAL A 93 -0.52 6.26 -4.67
N ILE A 94 -0.55 7.50 -4.19
CA ILE A 94 -1.79 8.17 -3.74
C ILE A 94 -2.76 8.40 -4.91
N GLU A 95 -2.28 9.01 -5.99
CA GLU A 95 -3.07 9.33 -7.19
C GLU A 95 -3.69 8.08 -7.83
N ALA A 96 -2.98 6.95 -7.76
CA ALA A 96 -3.48 5.66 -8.24
C ALA A 96 -4.59 5.05 -7.36
N GLY A 97 -4.93 5.65 -6.21
CA GLY A 97 -5.99 5.19 -5.32
C GLY A 97 -5.57 4.06 -4.38
N ALA A 98 -4.30 3.99 -4.01
CA ALA A 98 -3.79 2.97 -3.11
C ALA A 98 -4.37 3.08 -1.69
N ILE A 99 -4.63 4.30 -1.20
CA ILE A 99 -5.04 4.52 0.19
C ILE A 99 -6.35 3.80 0.47
N GLU A 100 -7.37 3.91 -0.38
CA GLU A 100 -8.67 3.27 -0.22
C GLU A 100 -8.56 1.74 -0.22
N ALA A 101 -7.70 1.19 -1.09
CA ALA A 101 -7.42 -0.24 -1.11
C ALA A 101 -6.73 -0.69 0.20
N LEU A 102 -5.75 0.07 0.68
CA LEU A 102 -5.07 -0.19 1.95
C LEU A 102 -6.01 -0.07 3.16
N LEU A 103 -6.92 0.91 3.19
CA LEU A 103 -7.92 1.06 4.24
C LEU A 103 -8.88 -0.15 4.28
N ASN A 104 -9.26 -0.68 3.12
CA ASN A 104 -10.02 -1.94 3.04
C ASN A 104 -9.22 -3.12 3.61
N LEU A 105 -7.91 -3.20 3.35
CA LEU A 105 -7.06 -4.29 3.83
C LEU A 105 -6.85 -4.30 5.35
N LEU A 106 -7.15 -3.20 6.07
CA LEU A 106 -7.21 -3.19 7.54
C LEU A 106 -8.28 -4.14 8.11
N PHE A 107 -9.23 -4.59 7.29
CA PHE A 107 -10.24 -5.58 7.65
C PHE A 107 -9.80 -7.02 7.35
N SER A 108 -8.62 -7.23 6.77
CA SER A 108 -8.09 -8.57 6.52
C SER A 108 -7.91 -9.36 7.83
N LYS A 109 -8.10 -10.67 7.73
CA LYS A 109 -7.77 -11.62 8.81
C LYS A 109 -6.32 -12.09 8.73
N ASP A 110 -5.66 -11.89 7.59
CA ASP A 110 -4.26 -12.24 7.40
C ASP A 110 -3.36 -11.21 8.09
N HIS A 111 -2.49 -11.71 8.97
CA HIS A 111 -1.64 -10.85 9.79
C HIS A 111 -0.48 -10.24 9.01
N ILE A 112 0.00 -10.89 7.95
CA ILE A 112 1.06 -10.35 7.09
C ILE A 112 0.48 -9.18 6.30
N VAL A 113 -0.71 -9.35 5.72
CA VAL A 113 -1.47 -8.28 5.05
C VAL A 113 -1.67 -7.10 5.99
N LEU A 114 -2.20 -7.33 7.21
CA LEU A 114 -2.38 -6.25 8.19
C LEU A 114 -1.07 -5.53 8.51
N ARG A 115 0.01 -6.28 8.76
CA ARG A 115 1.33 -5.71 9.09
C ARG A 115 1.82 -4.79 7.99
N LYS A 116 1.88 -5.31 6.76
CA LYS A 116 2.41 -4.56 5.63
C LYS A 116 1.51 -3.37 5.29
N THR A 117 0.19 -3.51 5.44
CA THR A 117 -0.78 -2.42 5.25
C THR A 117 -0.52 -1.26 6.21
N PHE A 118 -0.33 -1.54 7.50
CA PHE A 118 0.01 -0.49 8.48
C PHE A 118 1.35 0.19 8.17
N VAL A 119 2.35 -0.58 7.73
CA VAL A 119 3.66 -0.03 7.33
C VAL A 119 3.51 0.91 6.13
N CYS A 120 2.79 0.49 5.08
CA CYS A 120 2.57 1.29 3.89
C CYS A 120 1.81 2.59 4.21
N LEU A 121 0.69 2.51 4.94
CA LEU A 121 -0.06 3.69 5.38
C LEU A 121 0.79 4.62 6.26
N ASN A 122 1.64 4.07 7.12
CA ASN A 122 2.55 4.88 7.91
C ASN A 122 3.59 5.59 7.04
N ASN A 123 4.16 4.92 6.04
CA ASN A 123 5.11 5.51 5.10
C ASN A 123 4.49 6.69 4.34
N ILE A 124 3.31 6.48 3.74
CA ILE A 124 2.58 7.54 3.03
C ILE A 124 2.31 8.72 3.97
N GLY A 125 1.84 8.44 5.20
CA GLY A 125 1.48 9.45 6.16
C GLY A 125 2.63 10.11 6.90
N VAL A 126 3.89 9.80 6.58
CA VAL A 126 5.02 10.64 7.01
C VAL A 126 4.90 12.02 6.36
N THR A 127 4.62 12.05 5.06
CA THR A 127 4.54 13.29 4.28
C THR A 127 3.10 13.72 4.01
N TYR A 128 2.19 12.77 3.75
CA TYR A 128 0.82 13.04 3.30
C TYR A 128 -0.25 12.69 4.34
N SER A 129 0.01 13.05 5.61
CA SER A 129 -0.88 12.71 6.72
C SER A 129 -2.30 13.27 6.56
N ASN A 130 -2.43 14.51 6.08
CA ASN A 130 -3.70 15.16 5.78
C ASN A 130 -4.52 14.40 4.73
N ILE A 131 -3.87 13.84 3.70
CA ILE A 131 -4.56 13.03 2.68
C ILE A 131 -5.11 11.75 3.31
N ILE A 132 -4.34 11.06 4.16
CA ILE A 132 -4.82 9.86 4.86
C ILE A 132 -6.02 10.20 5.76
N ILE A 133 -5.96 11.32 6.49
CA ILE A 133 -7.06 11.79 7.34
C ILE A 133 -8.32 11.97 6.50
N GLN A 134 -8.24 12.70 5.38
CA GLN A 134 -9.37 12.92 4.50
C GLN A 134 -9.93 11.60 3.95
N LYS A 135 -9.07 10.69 3.47
CA LYS A 135 -9.50 9.38 3.00
C LYS A 135 -10.14 8.52 4.09
N CYS A 136 -9.72 8.68 5.35
CA CYS A 136 -10.40 8.04 6.47
C CYS A 136 -11.79 8.63 6.74
N LYS A 137 -11.98 9.95 6.56
CA LYS A 137 -13.30 10.61 6.58
C LYS A 137 -14.20 10.00 5.51
N ASP A 138 -13.72 9.99 4.27
CA ASP A 138 -14.47 9.50 3.11
C ASP A 138 -14.81 8.00 3.22
N PHE A 139 -13.90 7.19 3.76
CA PHE A 139 -14.10 5.75 3.96
C PHE A 139 -15.07 5.42 5.11
N GLY A 140 -15.18 6.32 6.09
CA GLY A 140 -16.02 6.16 7.29
C GLY A 140 -15.19 5.87 8.54
N THR A 141 -14.90 6.93 9.31
CA THR A 141 -14.10 6.87 10.54
C THR A 141 -14.70 6.01 11.64
N VAL A 142 -16.03 5.93 11.76
CA VAL A 142 -16.69 5.06 12.76
C VAL A 142 -16.34 3.59 12.53
N ARG A 143 -16.40 3.16 11.27
CA ARG A 143 -16.11 1.77 10.88
C ARG A 143 -14.64 1.44 11.09
N LEU A 144 -13.74 2.33 10.65
CA LEU A 144 -12.29 2.19 10.87
C LEU A 144 -11.94 2.21 12.36
N GLY A 145 -12.55 3.12 13.12
CA GLY A 145 -12.36 3.26 14.56
C GLY A 145 -12.72 1.99 15.31
N LYS A 146 -13.89 1.41 15.02
CA LYS A 146 -14.29 0.11 15.59
C LYS A 146 -13.28 -0.98 15.25
N ARG A 147 -12.87 -1.10 13.98
CA ARG A 147 -11.90 -2.12 13.55
C ARG A 147 -10.56 -1.97 14.26
N CYS A 148 -10.01 -0.76 14.33
CA CYS A 148 -8.74 -0.55 15.01
C CYS A 148 -8.86 -0.78 16.52
N ASN A 149 -9.99 -0.47 17.15
CA ASN A 149 -10.24 -0.81 18.56
C ASN A 149 -10.27 -2.32 18.80
N GLU A 150 -10.87 -3.10 17.90
CA GLU A 150 -10.78 -4.57 17.95
C GLU A 150 -9.32 -5.05 17.87
N LEU A 151 -8.55 -4.49 16.94
CA LEU A 151 -7.14 -4.82 16.75
C LEU A 151 -6.26 -4.39 17.93
N CYS A 152 -6.61 -3.33 18.65
CA CYS A 152 -5.95 -2.91 19.89
C CYS A 152 -6.02 -3.97 21.01
N ASN A 153 -6.99 -4.89 20.94
CA ASN A 153 -7.12 -6.02 21.87
C ASN A 153 -6.39 -7.29 21.40
N SER A 154 -5.67 -7.22 20.28
CA SER A 154 -4.90 -8.36 19.77
C SER A 154 -3.82 -8.80 20.75
N ARG A 155 -3.62 -10.12 20.88
CA ARG A 155 -2.49 -10.70 21.63
C ARG A 155 -1.14 -10.38 20.98
N LYS A 156 -1.13 -10.02 19.69
CA LYS A 156 0.09 -9.61 18.98
C LYS A 156 0.39 -8.16 19.30
N VAL A 157 1.42 -7.95 20.11
CA VAL A 157 1.86 -6.64 20.60
C VAL A 157 2.04 -5.62 19.47
N TRP A 158 2.64 -6.04 18.35
CA TRP A 158 2.84 -5.15 17.20
C TRP A 158 1.51 -4.71 16.54
N ILE A 159 0.48 -5.57 16.48
CA ILE A 159 -0.85 -5.20 15.94
C ILE A 159 -1.48 -4.14 16.83
N LYS A 160 -1.40 -4.35 18.14
CA LYS A 160 -1.91 -3.41 19.14
C LYS A 160 -1.27 -2.03 18.99
N HIS A 161 0.07 -1.96 18.91
CA HIS A 161 0.76 -0.69 18.75
C HIS A 161 0.46 -0.01 17.42
N ALA A 162 0.50 -0.74 16.30
CA ALA A 162 0.22 -0.19 14.98
C ALA A 162 -1.22 0.36 14.89
N SER A 163 -2.20 -0.38 15.41
CA SER A 163 -3.61 0.03 15.40
C SER A 163 -3.86 1.26 16.27
N ARG A 164 -3.21 1.32 17.44
CA ARG A 164 -3.32 2.49 18.34
C ARG A 164 -2.65 3.73 17.74
N ALA A 165 -1.50 3.57 17.11
CA ALA A 165 -0.83 4.65 16.39
C ALA A 165 -1.70 5.17 15.24
N PHE A 166 -2.28 4.27 14.43
CA PHE A 166 -3.18 4.63 13.35
C PHE A 166 -4.43 5.38 13.85
N LEU A 167 -5.09 4.87 14.90
CA LEU A 167 -6.23 5.54 15.55
C LEU A 167 -5.90 6.96 15.97
N ASN A 168 -4.83 7.12 16.74
CA ASN A 168 -4.43 8.41 17.29
C ASN A 168 -4.05 9.41 16.20
N LYS A 169 -3.38 8.94 15.14
CA LYS A 169 -2.84 9.82 14.10
C LYS A 169 -3.85 10.18 13.02
N TYR A 170 -4.81 9.30 12.71
CA TYR A 170 -5.67 9.50 11.53
C TYR A 170 -7.17 9.45 11.81
N ILE A 171 -7.61 8.88 12.93
CA ILE A 171 -9.05 8.71 13.23
C ILE A 171 -9.53 9.65 14.33
N ILE A 172 -8.80 9.74 15.46
CA ILE A 172 -9.21 10.59 16.59
C ILE A 172 -9.15 12.08 16.23
N ILE A 173 -8.19 12.48 15.40
CA ILE A 173 -8.08 13.86 14.92
C ILE A 173 -9.36 14.29 14.19
N VAL A 174 -9.91 13.42 13.33
CA VAL A 174 -11.17 13.68 12.62
C VAL A 174 -12.31 13.96 13.59
N HIS A 175 -12.42 13.17 14.65
CA HIS A 175 -13.51 13.35 15.61
C HIS A 175 -13.41 14.67 16.37
N ARG A 176 -12.20 15.13 16.69
CA ARG A 176 -11.99 16.43 17.35
C ARG A 176 -12.35 17.61 16.46
N GLU A 177 -11.98 17.55 15.18
CA GLU A 177 -12.30 18.62 14.21
C GLU A 177 -13.81 18.80 14.00
N ASN A 178 -14.62 17.75 14.18
CA ASN A 178 -16.07 17.81 14.02
C ASN A 178 -16.80 18.27 15.30
N ASP A 179 -16.13 18.28 16.46
CA ASP A 179 -16.70 18.75 17.74
C ASP A 179 -16.50 20.27 17.95
N ASP A 180 -15.68 20.90 17.10
CA ASP A 180 -15.32 22.33 17.13
C ASP A 180 -16.10 23.20 16.09
N GLU A 181 -17.03 22.60 15.31
CA GLU A 181 -17.99 23.28 14.41
C GLU A 181 -19.41 23.34 15.02
#